data_AF-A0A352CGN1-F1
#
_entry.id   AF-A0A352CGN1-F1
#
_cell.length_a   1.000
_cell.length_b   1.000
_cell.length_c   1.000
_cell.angle_alpha   90.00
_cell.angle_beta   90.00
_cell.angle_gamma   90.00
#
_symmetry.space_group_name_H-M   'P 1'
#
loop_
_entity.id
_entity.type
_entity.pdbx_description
1 polymer ?
#
loop_
_entity_poly.entity_id
_entity_poly.type
_entity_poly.pdbx_seq_one_letter_code
_entity_poly.pdbx_strand_id
1 'polypeptide(L)'
;AVDMRLTLKKGINQCVLVNDSYSSDVSSLTIALDFLMQQGGALSKTVILSDFLQQAHSDEVLYGQVMEWLQKREIGRVIAIGPRIEKAFNAASTDSKWILETYVSTEAFLQTAPQHRFSKEAILIKGARAFAFERIVQALEQQLHETRLEIDLAALLHNLHQYQHRLSPTTRIMAMVKAFAYGSGATEVASLLQFHKVDYLGVAYADEGVALRRAGITIPIMVMNPEESAFELLIANRLEPVMYSFELLAKFDSWLQKEVISGYPIHVEVDTGLHRLGVEAEQAEKLIDQLIKTSSFTIQTVFSHLAASEDPLQDSFTRLQYDRFMQTAALLESKLGYKIIKHIANSAAAIRHPELELDMVRLGIGLYGVEMAPGLSLLPVATLRSAIAQLRTLPAGETISYNRRTTLTRPSVIATVRLGYADGYPRALGNGVGRVMIKGQRVPIVGTICMDMFMIDVTDVNEVSVGDEVILFGGSLSVQEVAGWAATIPYEILTGISTRVKRVYFEQ
;
A
#
# COMPACT_ATOMS: atom_id res chain seq x y z
N ALA A 1 -11.53 -9.35 1.17
CA ALA A 1 -12.24 -10.28 2.09
C ALA A 1 -11.75 -9.96 3.50
N VAL A 2 -12.64 -9.49 4.38
CA VAL A 2 -12.27 -9.01 5.72
C VAL A 2 -11.69 -10.18 6.52
N ASP A 3 -10.51 -9.98 7.10
CA ASP A 3 -9.79 -11.00 7.87
C ASP A 3 -10.66 -11.44 9.06
N MET A 4 -11.35 -12.58 8.91
CA MET A 4 -12.23 -13.17 9.94
C MET A 4 -11.42 -13.93 11.00
N ARG A 5 -10.16 -13.53 11.25
CA ARG A 5 -9.28 -14.20 12.20
C ARG A 5 -9.06 -13.35 13.44
N LEU A 6 -9.08 -14.06 14.56
CA LEU A 6 -8.70 -13.55 15.86
C LEU A 6 -7.25 -13.03 15.81
N THR A 7 -7.02 -11.75 16.16
CA THR A 7 -5.68 -11.13 16.06
C THR A 7 -5.18 -10.59 17.40
N LEU A 8 -3.87 -10.65 17.63
CA LEU A 8 -3.22 -10.09 18.82
C LEU A 8 -2.60 -8.72 18.50
N LYS A 9 -2.91 -7.69 19.28
CA LYS A 9 -2.42 -6.32 19.15
C LYS A 9 -1.81 -5.82 20.46
N LYS A 10 -0.87 -4.88 20.38
CA LYS A 10 -0.36 -4.16 21.58
C LYS A 10 -1.34 -3.06 21.95
N GLY A 11 -1.77 -3.01 23.20
CA GLY A 11 -2.66 -1.99 23.75
C GLY A 11 -1.90 -0.90 24.50
N ILE A 12 -2.55 0.24 24.70
CA ILE A 12 -2.08 1.33 25.58
C ILE A 12 -1.75 0.82 26.99
N ASN A 13 -0.94 1.56 27.75
CA ASN A 13 -0.67 1.29 29.18
C ASN A 13 -0.28 -0.18 29.50
N GLN A 14 0.54 -0.80 28.64
CA GLN A 14 0.99 -2.18 28.77
C GLN A 14 -0.15 -3.21 28.71
N CYS A 15 -1.24 -2.87 28.02
CA CYS A 15 -2.30 -3.81 27.71
C CYS A 15 -1.94 -4.67 26.49
N VAL A 16 -2.62 -5.82 26.38
CA VAL A 16 -2.61 -6.68 25.21
C VAL A 16 -4.04 -6.82 24.72
N LEU A 17 -4.29 -6.61 23.43
CA LEU A 17 -5.63 -6.69 22.85
C LEU A 17 -5.76 -7.96 22.02
N VAL A 18 -6.81 -8.74 22.30
CA VAL A 18 -7.28 -9.81 21.43
C VAL A 18 -8.46 -9.26 20.65
N ASN A 19 -8.26 -9.01 19.36
CA ASN A 19 -9.24 -8.39 18.48
C ASN A 19 -10.05 -9.45 17.75
N ASP A 20 -11.35 -9.46 18.02
CA ASP A 20 -12.40 -10.22 17.36
C ASP A 20 -13.63 -9.34 17.09
N SER A 21 -13.39 -8.07 16.73
CA SER A 21 -14.39 -7.00 16.63
C SER A 21 -15.45 -7.17 15.53
N TYR A 22 -15.30 -8.18 14.66
CA TYR A 22 -16.19 -8.42 13.53
C TYR A 22 -16.99 -9.73 13.63
N SER A 23 -16.80 -10.53 14.69
CA SER A 23 -17.47 -11.83 14.87
C SER A 23 -18.45 -11.80 16.04
N SER A 24 -19.74 -11.98 15.75
CA SER A 24 -20.81 -12.12 16.75
C SER A 24 -21.32 -13.54 16.91
N ASP A 25 -20.51 -14.54 16.56
CA ASP A 25 -20.89 -15.93 16.79
C ASP A 25 -20.52 -16.34 18.23
N VAL A 26 -21.52 -16.75 19.01
CA VAL A 26 -21.33 -17.24 20.38
C VAL A 26 -20.55 -18.54 20.39
N SER A 27 -20.64 -19.36 19.33
CA SER A 27 -19.88 -20.61 19.24
C SER A 27 -18.37 -20.37 19.15
N SER A 28 -17.94 -19.22 18.60
CA SER A 28 -16.54 -18.80 18.54
C SER A 28 -16.04 -18.04 19.77
N LEU A 29 -16.93 -17.65 20.70
CA LEU A 29 -16.55 -16.94 21.92
C LEU A 29 -15.62 -17.79 22.81
N THR A 30 -15.84 -19.10 22.89
CA THR A 30 -15.00 -20.01 23.68
C THR A 30 -13.56 -20.02 23.17
N ILE A 31 -13.37 -20.08 21.84
CA ILE A 31 -12.07 -20.02 21.16
C ILE A 31 -11.38 -18.68 21.47
N ALA A 32 -12.12 -17.58 21.37
CA ALA A 32 -11.61 -16.24 21.66
C ALA A 32 -11.15 -16.09 23.12
N LEU A 33 -11.92 -16.67 24.05
CA LEU A 33 -11.58 -16.68 25.47
C LEU A 33 -10.39 -17.58 25.78
N ASP A 34 -10.27 -18.76 25.17
CA ASP A 34 -9.08 -19.62 25.30
C ASP A 34 -7.82 -18.89 24.84
N PHE A 35 -7.91 -18.21 23.70
CA PHE A 35 -6.82 -17.42 23.17
C PHE A 35 -6.45 -16.26 24.10
N LEU A 36 -7.43 -15.56 24.69
CA LEU A 36 -7.19 -14.53 25.71
C LEU A 36 -6.42 -15.10 26.91
N MET A 37 -6.78 -16.29 27.39
CA MET A 37 -6.10 -16.92 28.52
C MET A 37 -4.66 -17.27 28.17
N GLN A 38 -4.42 -17.80 26.97
CA GLN A 38 -3.09 -18.18 26.50
C GLN A 38 -2.17 -16.95 26.31
N GLN A 39 -2.68 -15.88 25.69
CA GLN A 39 -1.88 -14.70 25.37
C GLN A 39 -1.76 -13.72 26.54
N GLY A 40 -2.71 -13.75 27.47
CA GLY A 40 -2.78 -12.76 28.54
C GLY A 40 -1.81 -12.98 29.69
N GLY A 41 -1.10 -14.12 29.76
CA GLY A 41 -0.14 -14.42 30.83
C GLY A 41 -0.66 -14.09 32.24
N ALA A 42 0.14 -13.39 33.05
CA ALA A 42 -0.21 -12.93 34.39
C ALA A 42 -1.05 -11.63 34.44
N LEU A 43 -1.41 -11.04 33.30
CA LEU A 43 -2.22 -9.81 33.25
C LEU A 43 -3.65 -10.09 33.73
N SER A 44 -4.31 -9.08 34.31
CA SER A 44 -5.74 -9.15 34.59
C SER A 44 -6.52 -9.28 33.28
N LYS A 45 -7.62 -10.04 33.32
CA LYS A 45 -8.41 -10.38 32.13
C LYS A 45 -9.67 -9.54 32.07
N THR A 46 -9.84 -8.84 30.95
CA THR A 46 -11.01 -8.01 30.66
C THR A 46 -11.65 -8.47 29.36
N VAL A 47 -12.98 -8.49 29.31
CA VAL A 47 -13.73 -8.85 28.11
C VAL A 47 -14.73 -7.74 27.77
N ILE A 48 -14.71 -7.28 26.53
CA ILE A 48 -15.66 -6.32 25.96
C ILE A 48 -16.54 -7.08 24.95
N LEU A 49 -17.83 -7.18 25.24
CA LEU A 49 -18.80 -7.92 24.44
C LEU A 49 -19.93 -7.01 23.95
N SER A 50 -20.34 -7.19 22.69
CA SER A 50 -21.59 -6.61 22.19
C SER A 50 -22.79 -7.55 22.34
N ASP A 51 -23.97 -7.09 21.94
CA ASP A 51 -25.11 -7.99 21.67
C ASP A 51 -24.77 -9.05 20.61
N PHE A 52 -25.31 -10.26 20.79
CA PHE A 52 -25.28 -11.32 19.80
C PHE A 52 -26.58 -11.32 18.97
N LEU A 53 -26.48 -10.98 17.67
CA LEU A 53 -27.65 -10.62 16.84
C LEU A 53 -28.31 -11.80 16.08
N GLN A 54 -27.69 -12.97 15.99
CA GLN A 54 -28.16 -14.06 15.10
C GLN A 54 -28.24 -15.44 15.79
N GLN A 55 -29.16 -15.66 16.74
CA GLN A 55 -29.34 -17.01 17.33
C GLN A 55 -30.79 -17.37 17.69
N ALA A 56 -31.07 -18.68 17.72
CA ALA A 56 -32.38 -19.31 17.87
C ALA A 56 -32.86 -19.51 19.33
N HIS A 57 -32.07 -19.05 20.32
CA HIS A 57 -32.35 -19.20 21.74
C HIS A 57 -32.83 -17.88 22.36
N SER A 58 -33.55 -17.95 23.49
CA SER A 58 -33.91 -16.77 24.27
C SER A 58 -32.67 -16.14 24.91
N ASP A 59 -32.70 -14.81 25.10
CA ASP A 59 -31.60 -14.03 25.68
C ASP A 59 -31.15 -14.56 27.05
N GLU A 60 -32.08 -15.06 27.86
CA GLU A 60 -31.81 -15.63 29.17
C GLU A 60 -30.89 -16.87 29.09
N VAL A 61 -31.19 -17.79 28.17
CA VAL A 61 -30.39 -19.01 27.98
C VAL A 61 -29.03 -18.65 27.39
N LEU A 62 -29.02 -17.74 26.42
CA LEU A 62 -27.81 -17.33 25.72
C LEU A 62 -26.80 -16.67 26.67
N TYR A 63 -27.23 -15.61 27.36
CA TYR A 63 -26.34 -14.86 28.22
C TYR A 63 -26.02 -15.62 29.52
N GLY A 64 -26.89 -16.54 29.95
CA GLY A 64 -26.56 -17.49 31.02
C GLY A 64 -25.35 -18.37 30.67
N GLN A 65 -25.28 -18.90 29.45
CA GLN A 65 -24.12 -19.67 28.97
C GLN A 65 -22.86 -18.80 28.85
N VAL A 66 -23.00 -17.57 28.33
CA VAL A 66 -21.88 -16.63 28.23
C VAL A 66 -21.29 -16.33 29.61
N MET A 67 -22.13 -16.05 30.61
CA MET A 67 -21.69 -15.83 31.98
C MET A 67 -20.98 -17.06 32.56
N GLU A 68 -21.50 -18.26 32.34
CA GLU A 68 -20.85 -19.49 32.79
C GLU A 68 -19.43 -19.63 32.21
N TRP A 69 -19.24 -19.33 30.92
CA TRP A 69 -17.93 -19.38 30.28
C TRP A 69 -16.97 -18.32 30.80
N LEU A 70 -17.44 -17.09 31.04
CA LEU A 70 -16.64 -16.04 31.66
C LEU A 70 -16.21 -16.46 33.07
N GLN A 71 -17.06 -17.16 33.81
CA GLN A 71 -16.82 -17.51 35.22
C GLN A 71 -15.80 -18.64 35.33
N LYS A 72 -15.90 -19.65 34.47
CA LYS A 72 -14.94 -20.75 34.37
C LYS A 72 -13.51 -20.30 34.05
N ARG A 73 -13.34 -19.08 33.52
CA ARG A 73 -12.08 -18.55 33.01
C ARG A 73 -11.53 -17.40 33.86
N GLU A 74 -12.12 -17.18 35.03
CA GLU A 74 -11.67 -16.20 36.01
C GLU A 74 -11.51 -14.78 35.42
N ILE A 75 -12.44 -14.39 34.54
CA ILE A 75 -12.46 -13.04 33.99
C ILE A 75 -12.67 -12.04 35.13
N GLY A 76 -11.81 -11.02 35.22
CA GLY A 76 -11.83 -10.04 36.30
C GLY A 76 -12.77 -8.87 36.03
N ARG A 77 -12.95 -8.49 34.76
CA ARG A 77 -13.82 -7.39 34.34
C ARG A 77 -14.57 -7.70 33.05
N VAL A 78 -15.85 -7.36 33.01
CA VAL A 78 -16.73 -7.50 31.84
C VAL A 78 -17.34 -6.15 31.50
N ILE A 79 -17.19 -5.74 30.24
CA ILE A 79 -17.80 -4.54 29.68
C ILE A 79 -18.81 -4.99 28.63
N ALA A 80 -20.10 -4.83 28.94
CA ALA A 80 -21.21 -5.26 28.11
C ALA A 80 -21.81 -4.06 27.39
N ILE A 81 -21.80 -4.07 26.05
CA ILE A 81 -22.24 -2.95 25.22
C ILE A 81 -23.41 -3.36 24.32
N GLY A 82 -24.59 -2.83 24.62
CA GLY A 82 -25.80 -3.07 23.83
C GLY A 82 -27.03 -3.37 24.69
N PRO A 83 -28.23 -3.08 24.18
CA PRO A 83 -29.46 -3.10 24.96
C PRO A 83 -29.85 -4.50 25.47
N ARG A 84 -29.52 -5.59 24.74
CA ARG A 84 -29.91 -6.95 25.16
C ARG A 84 -28.96 -7.49 26.22
N ILE A 85 -27.65 -7.38 25.99
CA ILE A 85 -26.60 -7.85 26.89
C ILE A 85 -26.60 -7.04 28.20
N GLU A 86 -26.82 -5.73 28.14
CA GLU A 86 -26.97 -4.88 29.32
C GLU A 86 -28.12 -5.36 30.21
N LYS A 87 -29.31 -5.57 29.62
CA LYS A 87 -30.49 -6.04 30.35
C LYS A 87 -30.24 -7.41 31.00
N ALA A 88 -29.65 -8.34 30.25
CA ALA A 88 -29.38 -9.69 30.73
C ALA A 88 -28.33 -9.72 31.85
N PHE A 89 -27.22 -8.98 31.71
CA PHE A 89 -26.16 -8.93 32.70
C PHE A 89 -26.59 -8.20 33.99
N ASN A 90 -27.38 -7.13 33.88
CA ASN A 90 -27.92 -6.45 35.05
C ASN A 90 -28.90 -7.33 35.85
N ALA A 91 -29.67 -8.19 35.17
CA ALA A 91 -30.60 -9.11 35.83
C ALA A 91 -29.92 -10.25 36.60
N ALA A 92 -28.69 -10.62 36.22
CA ALA A 92 -27.96 -11.77 36.78
C ALA A 92 -26.83 -11.40 37.77
N SER A 93 -26.54 -10.10 37.96
CA SER A 93 -25.31 -9.57 38.58
C SER A 93 -25.14 -9.80 40.09
N THR A 94 -26.00 -10.55 40.78
CA THR A 94 -25.95 -10.64 42.25
C THR A 94 -24.87 -11.58 42.82
N ASP A 95 -24.26 -12.47 42.03
CA ASP A 95 -23.30 -13.49 42.52
C ASP A 95 -21.98 -13.61 41.71
N SER A 96 -21.70 -12.69 40.79
CA SER A 96 -20.49 -12.78 39.94
C SER A 96 -19.22 -12.21 40.59
N LYS A 97 -18.09 -12.88 40.39
CA LYS A 97 -16.76 -12.44 40.88
C LYS A 97 -16.08 -11.36 40.04
N TRP A 98 -16.66 -10.97 38.89
CA TRP A 98 -16.13 -9.94 38.01
C TRP A 98 -16.73 -8.56 38.32
N ILE A 99 -16.01 -7.52 37.91
CA ILE A 99 -16.54 -6.16 37.84
C ILE A 99 -17.32 -6.02 36.53
N LEU A 100 -18.60 -5.67 36.62
CA LEU A 100 -19.48 -5.44 35.47
C LEU A 100 -19.60 -3.95 35.16
N GLU A 101 -19.41 -3.58 33.91
CA GLU A 101 -19.78 -2.27 33.37
C GLU A 101 -20.71 -2.44 32.16
N THR A 102 -21.73 -1.61 32.05
CA THR A 102 -22.73 -1.67 30.98
C THR A 102 -22.86 -0.35 30.24
N TYR A 103 -23.04 -0.43 28.92
CA TYR A 103 -23.19 0.74 28.05
C TYR A 103 -24.25 0.46 26.97
N VAL A 104 -25.11 1.44 26.71
CA VAL A 104 -26.17 1.32 25.69
C VAL A 104 -25.62 1.27 24.25
N SER A 105 -24.41 1.80 24.01
CA SER A 105 -23.77 1.83 22.69
C SER A 105 -22.25 2.03 22.77
N THR A 106 -21.56 1.72 21.68
CA THR A 106 -20.11 1.95 21.51
C THR A 106 -19.74 3.42 21.65
N GLU A 107 -20.60 4.32 21.17
CA GLU A 107 -20.39 5.76 21.29
C GLU A 107 -20.43 6.22 22.75
N ALA A 108 -21.42 5.76 23.51
CA ALA A 108 -21.52 6.06 24.94
C ALA A 108 -20.29 5.54 25.71
N PHE A 109 -19.78 4.36 25.36
CA PHE A 109 -18.54 3.83 25.93
C PHE A 109 -17.34 4.73 25.61
N LEU A 110 -17.13 5.10 24.34
CA LEU A 110 -15.98 5.90 23.90
C LEU A 110 -15.96 7.32 24.48
N GLN A 111 -17.12 7.92 24.74
CA GLN A 111 -17.22 9.26 25.34
C GLN A 111 -16.75 9.30 26.81
N THR A 112 -16.68 8.17 27.51
CA THR A 112 -16.24 8.10 28.93
C THR A 112 -14.73 8.05 29.13
N ALA A 113 -13.95 8.45 28.11
CA ALA A 113 -12.48 8.53 28.09
C ALA A 113 -11.78 7.19 28.42
N PRO A 114 -11.73 6.22 27.47
CA PRO A 114 -11.24 4.87 27.73
C PRO A 114 -9.75 4.81 28.09
N GLN A 115 -8.92 5.77 27.65
CA GLN A 115 -7.46 5.61 27.66
C GLN A 115 -6.81 5.47 29.04
N HIS A 116 -7.36 6.09 30.09
CA HIS A 116 -6.77 6.02 31.43
C HIS A 116 -7.30 4.86 32.28
N ARG A 117 -8.32 4.13 31.79
CA ARG A 117 -9.07 3.11 32.55
C ARG A 117 -8.58 1.67 32.33
N PHE A 118 -7.66 1.47 31.40
CA PHE A 118 -7.05 0.19 31.09
C PHE A 118 -5.55 0.26 31.39
N SER A 119 -5.02 -0.68 32.16
CA SER A 119 -3.59 -0.72 32.47
C SER A 119 -3.16 -2.13 32.89
N LYS A 120 -2.12 -2.67 32.24
CA LYS A 120 -1.58 -4.02 32.49
C LYS A 120 -2.65 -5.12 32.43
N GLU A 121 -3.51 -5.04 31.43
CA GLU A 121 -4.63 -5.96 31.20
C GLU A 121 -4.50 -6.69 29.85
N ALA A 122 -4.98 -7.93 29.79
CA ALA A 122 -5.29 -8.59 28.53
C ALA A 122 -6.79 -8.42 28.25
N ILE A 123 -7.11 -7.84 27.10
CA ILE A 123 -8.47 -7.38 26.77
C ILE A 123 -8.95 -8.11 25.51
N LEU A 124 -10.01 -8.90 25.64
CA LEU A 124 -10.73 -9.44 24.49
C LEU A 124 -11.80 -8.46 24.05
N ILE A 125 -11.81 -8.12 22.75
CA ILE A 125 -12.80 -7.23 22.14
C ILE A 125 -13.55 -8.04 21.09
N LYS A 126 -14.79 -8.45 21.40
CA LYS A 126 -15.61 -9.28 20.50
C LYS A 126 -16.98 -8.64 20.31
N GLY A 127 -17.34 -8.39 19.06
CA GLY A 127 -18.59 -7.67 18.76
C GLY A 127 -19.17 -7.97 17.39
N ALA A 128 -20.47 -7.72 17.26
CA ALA A 128 -21.16 -7.72 15.98
C ALA A 128 -20.80 -6.46 15.19
N ARG A 129 -20.71 -6.60 13.87
CA ARG A 129 -20.38 -5.50 12.95
C ARG A 129 -21.23 -4.25 13.14
N ALA A 130 -22.51 -4.42 13.54
CA ALA A 130 -23.41 -3.30 13.79
C ALA A 130 -22.97 -2.37 14.95
N PHE A 131 -22.10 -2.86 15.85
CA PHE A 131 -21.61 -2.10 16.99
C PHE A 131 -20.26 -1.41 16.74
N ALA A 132 -19.63 -1.64 15.58
CA ALA A 132 -18.39 -0.95 15.18
C ALA A 132 -17.25 -1.00 16.23
N PHE A 133 -17.00 -2.19 16.81
CA PHE A 133 -15.99 -2.37 17.86
C PHE A 133 -14.54 -2.14 17.40
N GLU A 134 -14.29 -2.09 16.09
CA GLU A 134 -13.01 -1.63 15.53
C GLU A 134 -12.64 -0.23 16.03
N ARG A 135 -13.62 0.62 16.35
CA ARG A 135 -13.39 1.94 16.97
C ARG A 135 -12.83 1.81 18.40
N ILE A 136 -13.28 0.81 19.16
CA ILE A 136 -12.75 0.50 20.50
C ILE A 136 -11.32 -0.03 20.37
N VAL A 137 -11.07 -0.92 19.41
CA VAL A 137 -9.72 -1.43 19.13
C VAL A 137 -8.79 -0.27 18.80
N GLN A 138 -9.18 0.65 17.91
CA GLN A 138 -8.39 1.83 17.57
C GLN A 138 -8.11 2.75 18.78
N ALA A 139 -9.08 2.91 19.68
CA ALA A 139 -8.92 3.74 20.87
C ALA A 139 -8.00 3.12 21.94
N LEU A 140 -7.96 1.79 22.02
CA LEU A 140 -7.16 1.04 23.01
C LEU A 140 -5.83 0.52 22.45
N GLU A 141 -5.68 0.45 21.13
CA GLU A 141 -4.44 0.01 20.49
C GLU A 141 -3.34 1.04 20.80
N GLN A 142 -2.16 0.54 21.15
CA GLN A 142 -1.02 1.41 21.38
C GLN A 142 -0.71 2.12 20.07
N GLN A 143 -1.04 3.41 20.00
CA GLN A 143 -0.54 4.32 18.98
C GLN A 143 0.97 4.45 19.21
N LEU A 144 1.75 3.51 18.67
CA LEU A 144 3.17 3.72 18.49
C LEU A 144 3.27 4.94 17.57
N HIS A 145 3.67 6.08 18.13
CA HIS A 145 3.93 7.34 17.43
C HIS A 145 5.17 7.18 16.53
N GLU A 146 5.03 6.30 15.56
CA GLU A 146 6.02 5.86 14.61
C GLU A 146 5.68 6.45 13.24
N THR A 147 6.72 6.93 12.58
CA THR A 147 6.68 7.32 11.18
C THR A 147 6.22 6.13 10.34
N ARG A 148 5.15 6.33 9.56
CA ARG A 148 4.49 5.28 8.78
C ARG A 148 4.07 5.78 7.42
N LEU A 149 4.09 4.88 6.45
CA LEU A 149 3.49 5.07 5.13
C LEU A 149 2.18 4.29 5.09
N GLU A 150 1.07 5.01 5.12
CA GLU A 150 -0.26 4.41 5.02
C GLU A 150 -0.62 4.20 3.56
N ILE A 151 -1.13 3.01 3.24
CA ILE A 151 -1.49 2.57 1.89
C ILE A 151 -2.98 2.24 1.87
N ASP A 152 -3.74 3.04 1.14
CA ASP A 152 -5.18 2.88 0.96
C ASP A 152 -5.48 1.93 -0.21
N LEU A 153 -5.87 0.70 0.11
CA LEU A 153 -6.21 -0.32 -0.87
C LEU A 153 -7.54 -0.03 -1.58
N ALA A 154 -8.46 0.69 -0.94
CA ALA A 154 -9.71 1.11 -1.56
C ALA A 154 -9.46 2.20 -2.62
N ALA A 155 -8.56 3.15 -2.35
CA ALA A 155 -8.11 4.14 -3.33
C ALA A 155 -7.41 3.48 -4.53
N LEU A 156 -6.55 2.49 -4.28
CA LEU A 156 -5.88 1.73 -5.34
C LEU A 156 -6.91 1.02 -6.25
N LEU A 157 -7.91 0.39 -5.64
CA LEU A 157 -8.99 -0.29 -6.37
C LEU A 157 -9.86 0.70 -7.15
N HIS A 158 -10.20 1.84 -6.55
CA HIS A 158 -10.91 2.92 -7.23
C HIS A 158 -10.14 3.37 -8.49
N ASN A 159 -8.83 3.59 -8.37
CA ASN A 159 -7.97 3.97 -9.50
C ASN A 159 -7.96 2.89 -10.59
N LEU A 160 -7.81 1.62 -10.22
CA LEU A 160 -7.90 0.51 -11.17
C LEU A 160 -9.24 0.53 -11.92
N HIS A 161 -10.35 0.72 -11.20
CA HIS A 161 -11.68 0.82 -11.80
C HIS A 161 -11.79 2.02 -12.74
N GLN A 162 -11.25 3.19 -12.39
CA GLN A 162 -11.24 4.37 -13.28
C GLN A 162 -10.59 4.05 -14.63
N TYR A 163 -9.45 3.34 -14.63
CA TYR A 163 -8.83 2.86 -15.86
C TYR A 163 -9.68 1.83 -16.60
N GLN A 164 -10.21 0.82 -15.90
CA GLN A 164 -11.07 -0.21 -16.53
C GLN A 164 -12.32 0.37 -17.19
N HIS A 165 -12.94 1.40 -16.61
CA HIS A 165 -14.10 2.07 -17.21
C HIS A 165 -13.72 2.90 -18.44
N ARG A 166 -12.46 3.36 -18.54
CA ARG A 166 -11.98 4.20 -19.63
C ARG A 166 -11.50 3.40 -20.85
N LEU A 167 -10.99 2.21 -20.61
CA LEU A 167 -10.44 1.30 -21.61
C LEU A 167 -11.55 0.47 -22.26
N SER A 168 -11.28 -0.08 -23.45
CA SER A 168 -12.12 -1.11 -24.07
C SER A 168 -12.22 -2.33 -23.14
N PRO A 169 -13.39 -2.97 -23.02
CA PRO A 169 -13.56 -4.17 -22.20
C PRO A 169 -12.66 -5.36 -22.59
N THR A 170 -12.11 -5.36 -23.81
CA THR A 170 -11.21 -6.40 -24.32
C THR A 170 -9.74 -6.13 -24.02
N THR A 171 -9.40 -4.91 -23.59
CA THR A 171 -8.02 -4.48 -23.36
C THR A 171 -7.54 -5.01 -22.03
N ARG A 172 -6.40 -5.70 -22.07
CA ARG A 172 -5.77 -6.24 -20.87
C ARG A 172 -5.07 -5.15 -20.08
N ILE A 173 -4.91 -5.38 -18.78
CA ILE A 173 -4.16 -4.49 -17.90
C ILE A 173 -2.95 -5.24 -17.35
N MET A 174 -1.77 -4.65 -17.56
CA MET A 174 -0.57 -5.00 -16.83
C MET A 174 -0.34 -3.95 -15.73
N ALA A 175 -0.40 -4.38 -14.47
CA ALA A 175 -0.07 -3.51 -13.35
C ALA A 175 1.43 -3.58 -13.04
N MET A 176 2.08 -2.42 -13.07
CA MET A 176 3.50 -2.31 -12.76
C MET A 176 3.68 -2.24 -11.23
N VAL A 177 4.33 -3.25 -10.66
CA VAL A 177 4.59 -3.38 -9.21
C VAL A 177 6.09 -3.42 -8.89
N LYS A 178 6.93 -3.02 -9.84
CA LYS A 178 8.38 -2.83 -9.66
C LYS A 178 8.72 -1.79 -8.58
N ALA A 179 9.94 -1.85 -8.07
CA ALA A 179 10.43 -0.97 -7.00
C ALA A 179 9.51 -1.02 -5.77
N PHE A 180 9.20 -2.23 -5.32
CA PHE A 180 8.32 -2.48 -4.18
C PHE A 180 6.92 -1.84 -4.32
N ALA A 181 6.29 -2.00 -5.50
CA ALA A 181 5.04 -1.33 -5.86
C ALA A 181 5.12 0.19 -5.63
N TYR A 182 6.15 0.81 -6.19
CA TYR A 182 6.40 2.25 -6.06
C TYR A 182 6.50 2.68 -4.59
N GLY A 183 7.15 1.86 -3.76
CA GLY A 183 7.31 2.06 -2.32
C GLY A 183 6.12 1.62 -1.45
N SER A 184 5.00 1.21 -2.03
CA SER A 184 3.75 0.86 -1.33
C SER A 184 3.77 -0.55 -0.71
N GLY A 185 4.57 -1.45 -1.27
CA GLY A 185 4.66 -2.84 -0.84
C GLY A 185 4.08 -3.82 -1.85
N ALA A 186 4.98 -4.56 -2.51
CA ALA A 186 4.65 -5.32 -3.71
C ALA A 186 3.69 -6.47 -3.47
N THR A 187 3.79 -7.16 -2.34
CA THR A 187 3.02 -8.38 -2.06
C THR A 187 1.53 -8.09 -1.88
N GLU A 188 1.18 -7.19 -0.96
CA GLU A 188 -0.21 -6.86 -0.65
C GLU A 188 -0.92 -6.25 -1.86
N VAL A 189 -0.23 -5.34 -2.57
CA VAL A 189 -0.72 -4.73 -3.81
C VAL A 189 -0.94 -5.79 -4.90
N ALA A 190 0.04 -6.66 -5.13
CA ALA A 190 -0.10 -7.72 -6.14
C ALA A 190 -1.24 -8.70 -5.81
N SER A 191 -1.41 -9.07 -4.54
CA SER A 191 -2.49 -9.96 -4.11
C SER A 191 -3.87 -9.34 -4.35
N LEU A 192 -4.02 -8.05 -4.06
CA LEU A 192 -5.26 -7.31 -4.35
C LEU A 192 -5.53 -7.27 -5.85
N LEU A 193 -4.54 -6.86 -6.65
CA LEU A 193 -4.68 -6.73 -8.11
C LEU A 193 -5.01 -8.07 -8.78
N GLN A 194 -4.39 -9.17 -8.32
CA GLN A 194 -4.73 -10.52 -8.77
C GLN A 194 -6.18 -10.89 -8.39
N PHE A 195 -6.62 -10.60 -7.17
CA PHE A 195 -8.00 -10.86 -6.75
C PHE A 195 -9.01 -10.09 -7.63
N HIS A 196 -8.66 -8.88 -8.04
CA HIS A 196 -9.42 -8.06 -8.98
C HIS A 196 -9.14 -8.36 -10.47
N LYS A 197 -8.49 -9.50 -10.75
CA LYS A 197 -8.31 -10.06 -12.10
C LYS A 197 -7.56 -9.13 -13.08
N VAL A 198 -6.55 -8.42 -12.59
CA VAL A 198 -5.55 -7.82 -13.49
C VAL A 198 -4.85 -8.95 -14.27
N ASP A 199 -4.65 -8.74 -15.57
CA ASP A 199 -4.17 -9.78 -16.48
C ASP A 199 -2.69 -10.11 -16.28
N TYR A 200 -1.87 -9.10 -15.99
CA TYR A 200 -0.41 -9.22 -15.86
C TYR A 200 0.13 -8.37 -14.72
N LEU A 201 1.23 -8.80 -14.12
CA LEU A 201 2.11 -7.93 -13.32
C LEU A 201 3.42 -7.68 -14.05
N GLY A 202 3.98 -6.49 -13.86
CA GLY A 202 5.33 -6.13 -14.34
C GLY A 202 6.26 -5.79 -13.20
N VAL A 203 7.41 -6.46 -13.14
CA VAL A 203 8.50 -6.23 -12.18
C VAL A 203 9.79 -5.84 -12.91
N ALA A 204 10.73 -5.19 -12.21
CA ALA A 204 12.01 -4.82 -12.80
C ALA A 204 12.95 -6.02 -12.93
N TYR A 205 13.07 -6.80 -11.87
CA TYR A 205 14.07 -7.86 -11.72
C TYR A 205 13.45 -9.19 -11.31
N ALA A 206 14.18 -10.28 -11.50
CA ALA A 206 13.69 -11.63 -11.24
C ALA A 206 13.39 -11.87 -9.75
N ASP A 207 14.21 -11.31 -8.85
CA ASP A 207 14.03 -11.42 -7.39
C ASP A 207 12.71 -10.83 -6.90
N GLU A 208 12.28 -9.69 -7.45
CA GLU A 208 10.95 -9.12 -7.21
C GLU A 208 9.84 -10.13 -7.61
N GLY A 209 9.98 -10.75 -8.79
CA GLY A 209 9.03 -11.77 -9.27
C GLY A 209 9.01 -13.03 -8.39
N VAL A 210 10.19 -13.49 -7.94
CA VAL A 210 10.32 -14.62 -7.01
C VAL A 210 9.62 -14.32 -5.68
N ALA A 211 9.78 -13.11 -5.16
CA ALA A 211 9.11 -12.69 -3.92
C ALA A 211 7.58 -12.75 -4.07
N LEU A 212 7.04 -12.27 -5.20
CA LEU A 212 5.60 -12.35 -5.50
C LEU A 212 5.11 -13.80 -5.62
N ARG A 213 5.88 -14.68 -6.28
CA ARG A 213 5.55 -16.11 -6.40
C ARG A 213 5.49 -16.80 -5.05
N ARG A 214 6.47 -16.53 -4.17
CA ARG A 214 6.47 -17.02 -2.78
C ARG A 214 5.28 -16.53 -1.97
N ALA A 215 4.75 -15.36 -2.31
CA ALA A 215 3.54 -14.81 -1.70
C ALA A 215 2.22 -15.34 -2.30
N GLY A 216 2.27 -16.30 -3.23
CA GLY A 216 1.09 -16.95 -3.80
C GLY A 216 0.48 -16.25 -5.01
N ILE A 217 1.21 -15.33 -5.65
CA ILE A 217 0.79 -14.75 -6.93
C ILE A 217 0.94 -15.79 -8.04
N THR A 218 -0.13 -16.03 -8.79
CA THR A 218 -0.24 -17.04 -9.85
C THR A 218 -0.46 -16.45 -11.24
N ILE A 219 -0.92 -15.20 -11.36
CA ILE A 219 -1.04 -14.52 -12.65
C ILE A 219 0.33 -14.32 -13.33
N PRO A 220 0.39 -14.16 -14.66
CA PRO A 220 1.63 -13.88 -15.38
C PRO A 220 2.42 -12.69 -14.81
N ILE A 221 3.74 -12.86 -14.70
CA ILE A 221 4.65 -11.82 -14.21
C ILE A 221 5.74 -11.60 -15.26
N MET A 222 5.72 -10.42 -15.89
CA MET A 222 6.75 -9.96 -16.82
C MET A 222 7.95 -9.40 -16.04
N VAL A 223 9.15 -9.88 -16.32
CA VAL A 223 10.42 -9.36 -15.79
C VAL A 223 11.08 -8.48 -16.84
N MET A 224 11.17 -7.18 -16.57
CA MET A 224 11.61 -6.19 -17.56
C MET A 224 13.11 -6.21 -17.85
N ASN A 225 13.94 -6.54 -16.87
CA ASN A 225 15.40 -6.52 -17.00
C ASN A 225 16.01 -7.86 -16.53
N PRO A 226 15.76 -8.96 -17.27
CA PRO A 226 16.34 -10.25 -16.94
C PRO A 226 17.84 -10.28 -17.24
N GLU A 227 18.57 -11.10 -16.48
CA GLU A 227 19.99 -11.36 -16.67
C GLU A 227 20.26 -12.87 -16.73
N GLU A 228 21.37 -13.26 -17.36
CA GLU A 228 21.74 -14.66 -17.59
C GLU A 228 21.86 -15.46 -16.28
N SER A 229 22.40 -14.85 -15.23
CA SER A 229 22.47 -15.42 -13.87
C SER A 229 21.11 -15.76 -13.27
N ALA A 230 20.03 -15.14 -13.74
CA ALA A 230 18.68 -15.34 -13.22
C ALA A 230 17.84 -16.35 -14.02
N PHE A 231 18.36 -16.95 -15.10
CA PHE A 231 17.59 -17.87 -15.96
C PHE A 231 16.96 -19.02 -15.19
N GLU A 232 17.71 -19.69 -14.31
CA GLU A 232 17.18 -20.76 -13.46
C GLU A 232 16.02 -20.27 -12.59
N LEU A 233 16.17 -19.09 -11.99
CA LEU A 233 15.14 -18.47 -11.14
C LEU A 233 13.87 -18.14 -11.94
N LEU A 234 14.02 -17.62 -13.16
CA LEU A 234 12.89 -17.30 -14.04
C LEU A 234 12.05 -18.55 -14.32
N ILE A 235 12.69 -19.65 -14.74
CA ILE A 235 12.00 -20.89 -15.05
C ILE A 235 11.37 -21.51 -13.81
N ALA A 236 12.15 -21.66 -12.73
CA ALA A 236 11.69 -22.29 -11.50
C ALA A 236 10.46 -21.58 -10.91
N ASN A 237 10.33 -20.27 -11.15
CA ASN A 237 9.24 -19.44 -10.64
C ASN A 237 8.23 -19.02 -11.72
N ARG A 238 8.30 -19.58 -12.94
CA ARG A 238 7.38 -19.26 -14.06
C ARG A 238 7.23 -17.75 -14.27
N LEU A 239 8.37 -17.07 -14.44
CA LEU A 239 8.45 -15.64 -14.72
C LEU A 239 8.75 -15.42 -16.21
N GLU A 240 8.08 -14.48 -16.86
CA GLU A 240 8.17 -14.26 -18.31
C GLU A 240 9.21 -13.16 -18.60
N PRO A 241 10.38 -13.47 -19.17
CA PRO A 241 11.45 -12.49 -19.36
C PRO A 241 11.26 -11.63 -20.61
N VAL A 242 11.65 -10.36 -20.50
CA VAL A 242 11.78 -9.45 -21.65
C VAL A 242 13.10 -9.68 -22.37
N MET A 243 13.03 -10.00 -23.66
CA MET A 243 14.14 -10.05 -24.59
C MET A 243 14.27 -8.68 -25.26
N TYR A 244 15.27 -7.92 -24.83
CA TYR A 244 15.55 -6.57 -25.34
C TYR A 244 16.83 -6.49 -26.20
N SER A 245 17.57 -7.59 -26.38
CA SER A 245 18.77 -7.63 -27.22
C SER A 245 18.98 -9.01 -27.88
N PHE A 246 19.69 -9.02 -29.01
CA PHE A 246 20.05 -10.26 -29.71
C PHE A 246 20.92 -11.19 -28.86
N GLU A 247 21.83 -10.63 -28.05
CA GLU A 247 22.71 -11.42 -27.20
C GLU A 247 21.92 -12.14 -26.11
N LEU A 248 21.04 -11.42 -25.42
CA LEU A 248 20.19 -11.99 -24.38
C LEU A 248 19.26 -13.06 -24.95
N LEU A 249 18.65 -12.80 -26.11
CA LEU A 249 17.79 -13.75 -26.81
C LEU A 249 18.54 -15.05 -27.13
N ALA A 250 19.74 -14.96 -27.72
CA ALA A 250 20.54 -16.13 -28.07
C ALA A 250 21.02 -16.92 -26.83
N LYS A 251 21.40 -16.22 -25.76
CA LYS A 251 21.79 -16.86 -24.49
C LYS A 251 20.62 -17.59 -23.86
N PHE A 252 19.44 -16.98 -23.82
CA PHE A 252 18.24 -17.59 -23.26
C PHE A 252 17.78 -18.79 -24.10
N ASP A 253 17.80 -18.68 -25.43
CA ASP A 253 17.53 -19.80 -26.34
C ASP A 253 18.44 -21.01 -26.06
N SER A 254 19.76 -20.77 -26.04
CA SER A 254 20.76 -21.80 -25.77
C SER A 254 20.54 -22.47 -24.42
N TRP A 255 20.21 -21.69 -23.39
CA TRP A 255 19.91 -22.20 -22.06
C TRP A 255 18.64 -23.07 -22.07
N LEU A 256 17.56 -22.62 -22.70
CA LEU A 256 16.31 -23.38 -22.82
C LEU A 256 16.52 -24.70 -23.58
N GLN A 257 17.32 -24.69 -24.65
CA GLN A 257 17.66 -25.89 -25.40
C GLN A 257 18.45 -26.90 -24.55
N LYS A 258 19.41 -26.42 -23.75
CA LYS A 258 20.19 -27.25 -22.83
C LYS A 258 19.29 -27.92 -21.78
N GLU A 259 18.31 -27.19 -21.26
CA GLU A 259 17.33 -27.71 -20.29
C GLU A 259 16.14 -28.45 -20.95
N VAL A 260 16.16 -28.59 -22.29
CA VAL A 260 15.13 -29.29 -23.08
C VAL A 260 13.73 -28.69 -22.87
N ILE A 261 13.66 -27.36 -22.74
CA ILE A 261 12.42 -26.60 -22.59
C ILE A 261 11.97 -26.10 -23.97
N SER A 262 10.67 -26.22 -24.23
CA SER A 262 10.03 -25.70 -25.44
C SER A 262 8.83 -24.83 -25.12
N GLY A 263 8.56 -23.87 -26.00
CA GLY A 263 7.41 -22.97 -25.89
C GLY A 263 7.39 -22.07 -24.65
N TYR A 264 8.54 -21.80 -24.01
CA TYR A 264 8.59 -20.89 -22.86
C TYR A 264 8.11 -19.47 -23.24
N PRO A 265 7.20 -18.83 -22.49
CA PRO A 265 6.71 -17.50 -22.83
C PRO A 265 7.80 -16.44 -22.66
N ILE A 266 8.01 -15.63 -23.70
CA ILE A 266 8.89 -14.46 -23.67
C ILE A 266 8.16 -13.21 -24.15
N HIS A 267 8.71 -12.06 -23.81
CA HIS A 267 8.27 -10.78 -24.32
C HIS A 267 9.38 -10.13 -25.11
N VAL A 268 9.05 -9.39 -26.18
CA VAL A 268 10.04 -8.72 -27.01
C VAL A 268 9.87 -7.21 -26.89
N GLU A 269 10.92 -6.51 -26.47
CA GLU A 269 10.96 -5.05 -26.45
C GLU A 269 11.59 -4.53 -27.75
N VAL A 270 10.89 -3.61 -28.40
CA VAL A 270 11.36 -2.88 -29.58
C VAL A 270 11.61 -1.44 -29.18
N ASP A 271 12.79 -0.92 -29.48
CA ASP A 271 13.05 0.50 -29.31
C ASP A 271 12.48 1.28 -30.51
N THR A 272 11.73 2.33 -30.20
CA THR A 272 11.10 3.21 -31.19
C THR A 272 11.50 4.66 -31.03
N GLY A 273 12.36 4.96 -30.04
CA GLY A 273 12.84 6.31 -29.75
C GLY A 273 13.08 6.61 -28.28
N LEU A 274 12.96 5.63 -27.37
CA LEU A 274 13.32 5.84 -25.96
C LEU A 274 14.83 5.62 -25.72
N HIS A 275 15.48 4.76 -26.51
CA HIS A 275 16.94 4.54 -26.45
C HIS A 275 17.43 4.10 -25.08
N ARG A 276 16.66 3.22 -24.44
CA ARG A 276 17.00 2.61 -23.13
C ARG A 276 17.29 1.13 -23.27
N LEU A 277 16.31 0.38 -23.75
CA LEU A 277 16.35 -1.06 -24.00
C LEU A 277 15.43 -1.35 -25.18
N GLY A 278 15.70 -2.45 -25.88
CA GLY A 278 14.90 -2.93 -26.99
C GLY A 278 15.75 -3.13 -28.24
N VAL A 279 15.30 -4.04 -29.09
CA VAL A 279 15.89 -4.18 -30.43
C VAL A 279 15.42 -3.00 -31.27
N GLU A 280 16.34 -2.36 -31.99
CA GLU A 280 16.01 -1.25 -32.87
C GLU A 280 14.97 -1.67 -33.92
N ALA A 281 13.97 -0.82 -34.18
CA ALA A 281 12.90 -1.11 -35.12
C ALA A 281 13.43 -1.47 -36.53
N GLU A 282 14.53 -0.86 -36.96
CA GLU A 282 15.22 -1.10 -38.23
C GLU A 282 15.83 -2.51 -38.32
N GLN A 283 16.03 -3.18 -37.19
CA GLN A 283 16.61 -4.53 -37.11
C GLN A 283 15.53 -5.63 -37.00
N ALA A 284 14.26 -5.30 -37.24
CA ALA A 284 13.14 -6.22 -37.14
C ALA A 284 13.30 -7.50 -37.97
N GLU A 285 13.81 -7.42 -39.21
CA GLU A 285 14.03 -8.60 -40.05
C GLU A 285 15.05 -9.56 -39.43
N LYS A 286 16.17 -9.02 -38.93
CA LYS A 286 17.20 -9.82 -38.25
C LYS A 286 16.67 -10.47 -36.98
N LEU A 287 15.79 -9.78 -36.24
CA LEU A 287 15.12 -10.33 -35.07
C LEU A 287 14.21 -11.50 -35.45
N ILE A 288 13.39 -11.33 -36.48
CA ILE A 288 12.53 -12.39 -37.01
C ILE A 288 13.34 -13.62 -37.42
N ASP A 289 14.45 -13.43 -38.12
CA ASP A 289 15.34 -14.52 -38.54
C ASP A 289 15.90 -15.34 -37.37
N GLN A 290 15.99 -14.78 -36.17
CA GLN A 290 16.36 -15.53 -34.97
C GLN A 290 15.14 -16.21 -34.34
N LEU A 291 14.02 -15.48 -34.24
CA LEU A 291 12.80 -15.97 -33.61
C LEU A 291 12.21 -17.21 -34.29
N ILE A 292 12.31 -17.32 -35.62
CA ILE A 292 11.74 -18.46 -36.38
C ILE A 292 12.63 -19.73 -36.36
N LYS A 293 13.86 -19.65 -35.85
CA LYS A 293 14.84 -20.77 -35.90
C LYS A 293 14.72 -21.74 -34.74
N THR A 294 13.90 -21.43 -33.75
CA THR A 294 13.83 -22.18 -32.50
C THR A 294 12.38 -22.41 -32.09
N SER A 295 12.15 -23.51 -31.37
CA SER A 295 10.89 -23.81 -30.68
C SER A 295 11.01 -23.69 -29.16
N SER A 296 12.14 -23.19 -28.66
CA SER A 296 12.42 -23.09 -27.22
C SER A 296 11.49 -22.12 -26.50
N PHE A 297 11.02 -21.09 -27.20
CA PHE A 297 10.12 -20.07 -26.64
C PHE A 297 8.97 -19.71 -27.58
N THR A 298 7.94 -19.06 -27.02
CA THR A 298 6.82 -18.45 -27.74
C THR A 298 6.76 -16.97 -27.40
N ILE A 299 6.52 -16.12 -28.40
CA ILE A 299 6.40 -14.67 -28.18
C ILE A 299 5.01 -14.37 -27.66
N GLN A 300 4.92 -14.11 -26.36
CA GLN A 300 3.68 -13.81 -25.68
C GLN A 300 3.23 -12.37 -25.93
N THR A 301 4.18 -11.42 -25.89
CA THR A 301 3.92 -10.02 -26.22
C THR A 301 5.07 -9.38 -26.99
N VAL A 302 4.75 -8.35 -27.75
CA VAL A 302 5.70 -7.39 -28.34
C VAL A 302 5.32 -6.00 -27.84
N PHE A 303 6.30 -5.20 -27.44
CA PHE A 303 6.02 -3.89 -26.88
C PHE A 303 7.12 -2.86 -27.12
N SER A 304 6.76 -1.59 -26.91
CA SER A 304 7.71 -0.48 -26.86
C SER A 304 7.34 0.46 -25.71
N HIS A 305 8.23 1.41 -25.38
CA HIS A 305 8.00 2.43 -24.37
C HIS A 305 8.02 3.84 -24.99
N LEU A 306 6.98 4.61 -24.68
CA LEU A 306 6.87 6.01 -25.09
C LEU A 306 7.76 6.90 -24.23
N ALA A 307 8.42 7.86 -24.87
CA ALA A 307 9.34 8.77 -24.19
C ALA A 307 8.62 9.98 -23.55
N ALA A 308 7.54 10.46 -24.18
CA ALA A 308 6.94 11.75 -23.84
C ALA A 308 5.41 11.74 -23.86
N SER A 309 4.79 10.60 -23.51
CA SER A 309 3.32 10.45 -23.54
C SER A 309 2.55 11.30 -22.53
N GLU A 310 3.23 12.10 -21.69
CA GLU A 310 2.64 13.06 -20.76
C GLU A 310 2.76 14.52 -21.24
N ASP A 311 3.59 14.80 -22.25
CA ASP A 311 3.81 16.15 -22.78
C ASP A 311 3.05 16.37 -24.12
N PRO A 312 2.01 17.22 -24.16
CA PRO A 312 1.29 17.56 -25.39
C PRO A 312 2.15 18.15 -26.51
N LEU A 313 3.26 18.80 -26.16
CA LEU A 313 4.18 19.36 -27.16
C LEU A 313 4.96 18.27 -27.91
N GLN A 314 4.96 17.04 -27.40
CA GLN A 314 5.66 15.89 -27.97
C GLN A 314 4.71 14.85 -28.58
N ASP A 315 3.44 15.20 -28.80
CA ASP A 315 2.43 14.26 -29.35
C ASP A 315 2.81 13.77 -30.75
N SER A 316 3.46 14.61 -31.57
CA SER A 316 3.99 14.21 -32.87
C SER A 316 5.09 13.15 -32.77
N PHE A 317 5.95 13.24 -31.76
CA PHE A 317 6.98 12.24 -31.49
C PHE A 317 6.38 10.95 -30.92
N THR A 318 5.44 11.06 -29.98
CA THR A 318 4.66 9.92 -29.46
C THR A 318 3.98 9.16 -30.60
N ARG A 319 3.41 9.88 -31.57
CA ARG A 319 2.80 9.28 -32.76
C ARG A 319 3.83 8.60 -33.66
N LEU A 320 5.00 9.21 -33.88
CA LEU A 320 6.09 8.59 -34.63
C LEU A 320 6.56 7.27 -33.99
N GLN A 321 6.69 7.23 -32.66
CA GLN A 321 7.02 5.99 -31.93
C GLN A 321 5.97 4.90 -32.17
N TYR A 322 4.69 5.27 -32.11
CA TYR A 322 3.58 4.36 -32.37
C TYR A 322 3.61 3.80 -33.81
N ASP A 323 3.80 4.66 -34.82
CA ASP A 323 3.80 4.22 -36.22
C ASP A 323 4.96 3.25 -36.50
N ARG A 324 6.16 3.52 -35.95
CA ARG A 324 7.31 2.60 -35.99
C ARG A 324 6.99 1.26 -35.33
N PHE A 325 6.43 1.32 -34.12
CA PHE A 325 6.04 0.12 -33.38
C PHE A 325 5.07 -0.77 -34.17
N MET A 326 4.03 -0.16 -34.75
CA MET A 326 3.01 -0.87 -35.50
C MET A 326 3.57 -1.51 -36.78
N GLN A 327 4.51 -0.85 -37.48
CA GLN A 327 5.20 -1.43 -38.63
C GLN A 327 6.01 -2.68 -38.23
N THR A 328 6.81 -2.59 -37.16
CA THR A 328 7.60 -3.73 -36.66
C THR A 328 6.70 -4.87 -36.18
N ALA A 329 5.64 -4.57 -35.43
CA ALA A 329 4.72 -5.58 -34.92
C ALA A 329 3.95 -6.30 -36.04
N ALA A 330 3.51 -5.56 -37.08
CA ALA A 330 2.85 -6.16 -38.24
C ALA A 330 3.79 -7.10 -39.02
N LEU A 331 5.06 -6.71 -39.16
CA LEU A 331 6.08 -7.55 -39.79
C LEU A 331 6.33 -8.84 -38.99
N LEU A 332 6.44 -8.73 -37.66
CA LEU A 332 6.58 -9.87 -36.75
C LEU A 332 5.40 -10.85 -36.91
N GLU A 333 4.16 -10.39 -36.78
CA GLU A 333 2.96 -11.24 -36.93
C GLU A 333 2.90 -11.92 -38.31
N SER A 334 3.21 -11.18 -39.39
CA SER A 334 3.20 -11.72 -40.75
C SER A 334 4.21 -12.85 -40.95
N LYS A 335 5.36 -12.80 -40.29
CA LYS A 335 6.44 -13.79 -40.46
C LYS A 335 6.32 -14.96 -39.49
N LEU A 336 5.80 -14.71 -38.29
CA LEU A 336 5.56 -15.73 -37.28
C LEU A 336 4.27 -16.53 -37.53
N GLY A 337 3.32 -15.96 -38.27
CA GLY A 337 2.09 -16.65 -38.68
C GLY A 337 1.00 -16.70 -37.60
N TYR A 338 1.12 -15.92 -36.53
CA TYR A 338 0.10 -15.80 -35.48
C TYR A 338 0.01 -14.37 -34.94
N LYS A 339 -1.10 -14.07 -34.26
CA LYS A 339 -1.34 -12.77 -33.60
C LYS A 339 -0.64 -12.70 -32.26
N ILE A 340 0.02 -11.57 -32.00
CA ILE A 340 0.81 -11.34 -30.78
C ILE A 340 0.15 -10.22 -29.98
N ILE A 341 0.14 -10.32 -28.65
CA ILE A 341 -0.37 -9.24 -27.80
C ILE A 341 0.59 -8.04 -27.91
N LYS A 342 0.07 -6.88 -28.32
CA LYS A 342 0.82 -5.64 -28.50
C LYS A 342 0.47 -4.66 -27.39
N HIS A 343 1.48 -4.02 -26.82
CA HIS A 343 1.28 -2.95 -25.84
C HIS A 343 2.32 -1.85 -25.96
N ILE A 344 1.90 -0.59 -25.78
CA ILE A 344 2.83 0.56 -25.83
C ILE A 344 2.45 1.63 -24.80
N ALA A 345 1.15 1.78 -24.50
CA ALA A 345 0.66 2.77 -23.57
C ALA A 345 1.11 2.52 -22.12
N ASN A 346 1.68 3.56 -21.51
CA ASN A 346 1.82 3.71 -20.07
C ASN A 346 0.58 4.41 -19.46
N SER A 347 0.60 4.71 -18.15
CA SER A 347 -0.51 5.36 -17.45
C SER A 347 -1.02 6.64 -18.13
N ALA A 348 -0.12 7.48 -18.66
CA ALA A 348 -0.49 8.74 -19.33
C ALA A 348 -1.08 8.49 -20.72
N ALA A 349 -0.44 7.63 -21.53
CA ALA A 349 -0.90 7.30 -22.87
C ALA A 349 -2.27 6.60 -22.88
N ALA A 350 -2.55 5.76 -21.89
CA ALA A 350 -3.84 5.08 -21.73
C ALA A 350 -5.03 6.06 -21.65
N ILE A 351 -4.78 7.32 -21.27
CA ILE A 351 -5.80 8.37 -21.15
C ILE A 351 -5.73 9.35 -22.31
N ARG A 352 -4.53 9.85 -22.62
CA ARG A 352 -4.30 10.91 -23.62
C ARG A 352 -4.40 10.42 -25.05
N HIS A 353 -4.07 9.15 -25.30
CA HIS A 353 -3.93 8.58 -26.64
C HIS A 353 -4.69 7.25 -26.75
N PRO A 354 -6.03 7.27 -26.86
CA PRO A 354 -6.85 6.05 -26.91
C PRO A 354 -6.46 5.10 -28.05
N GLU A 355 -5.93 5.63 -29.15
CA GLU A 355 -5.45 4.84 -30.29
C GLU A 355 -4.17 4.02 -29.99
N LEU A 356 -3.47 4.33 -28.89
CA LEU A 356 -2.29 3.61 -28.40
C LEU A 356 -2.64 2.49 -27.39
N GLU A 357 -3.93 2.28 -27.10
CA GLU A 357 -4.43 1.29 -26.15
C GLU A 357 -4.06 -0.16 -26.53
N LEU A 358 -4.20 -0.50 -27.83
CA LEU A 358 -3.86 -1.80 -28.40
C LEU A 358 -4.48 -3.00 -27.65
N ASP A 359 -3.71 -4.07 -27.43
CA ASP A 359 -4.22 -5.30 -26.79
C ASP A 359 -4.06 -5.28 -25.26
N MET A 360 -3.17 -4.43 -24.74
CA MET A 360 -2.86 -4.30 -23.31
C MET A 360 -2.24 -2.94 -22.98
N VAL A 361 -2.56 -2.39 -21.81
CA VAL A 361 -1.92 -1.18 -21.27
C VAL A 361 -1.07 -1.48 -20.03
N ARG A 362 -0.02 -0.68 -19.80
CA ARG A 362 0.87 -0.82 -18.64
C ARG A 362 0.63 0.31 -17.64
N LEU A 363 -0.08 0.02 -16.56
CA LEU A 363 -0.42 1.00 -15.55
C LEU A 363 0.60 0.98 -14.40
N GLY A 364 1.30 2.09 -14.21
CA GLY A 364 2.24 2.31 -13.12
C GLY A 364 1.72 3.35 -12.15
N ILE A 365 2.35 4.53 -12.13
CA ILE A 365 2.06 5.61 -11.16
C ILE A 365 0.57 6.00 -11.06
N GLY A 366 -0.19 5.86 -12.16
CA GLY A 366 -1.61 6.20 -12.19
C GLY A 366 -2.45 5.31 -11.28
N LEU A 367 -2.07 4.03 -11.09
CA LEU A 367 -2.71 3.17 -10.11
C LEU A 367 -2.53 3.71 -8.68
N TYR A 368 -1.40 4.37 -8.42
CA TYR A 368 -1.05 4.90 -7.09
C TYR A 368 -1.59 6.32 -6.85
N GLY A 369 -2.49 6.80 -7.71
CA GLY A 369 -3.19 8.07 -7.49
C GLY A 369 -2.47 9.31 -7.99
N VAL A 370 -1.40 9.14 -8.79
CA VAL A 370 -0.71 10.27 -9.40
C VAL A 370 -1.25 10.47 -10.81
N GLU A 371 -2.08 11.50 -10.96
CA GLU A 371 -2.59 11.93 -12.26
C GLU A 371 -1.46 12.57 -13.08
N MET A 372 -1.12 11.96 -14.22
CA MET A 372 -0.13 12.47 -15.18
C MET A 372 -0.79 13.18 -16.36
N ALA A 373 -2.11 13.05 -16.49
CA ALA A 373 -2.89 13.63 -17.57
C ALA A 373 -4.32 13.85 -17.09
N PRO A 374 -4.96 14.99 -17.45
CA PRO A 374 -6.33 15.26 -17.05
C PRO A 374 -7.27 14.19 -17.63
N GLY A 375 -8.21 13.73 -16.81
CA GLY A 375 -9.35 12.95 -17.31
C GLY A 375 -9.81 11.80 -16.42
N LEU A 376 -9.08 11.50 -15.34
CA LEU A 376 -9.51 10.52 -14.34
C LEU A 376 -9.49 11.15 -12.95
N SER A 377 -10.52 10.87 -12.17
CA SER A 377 -10.54 11.26 -10.75
C SER A 377 -9.78 10.22 -9.92
N LEU A 378 -8.45 10.27 -10.00
CA LEU A 378 -7.58 9.36 -9.24
C LEU A 378 -7.45 9.81 -7.79
N LEU A 379 -7.43 8.83 -6.87
CA LEU A 379 -7.27 9.03 -5.44
C LEU A 379 -5.84 8.69 -5.01
N PRO A 380 -5.16 9.55 -4.22
CA PRO A 380 -3.84 9.24 -3.67
C PRO A 380 -3.86 7.95 -2.86
N VAL A 381 -2.99 7.00 -3.19
CA VAL A 381 -2.91 5.70 -2.50
C VAL A 381 -2.04 5.76 -1.25
N ALA A 382 -1.00 6.59 -1.26
CA ALA A 382 0.00 6.63 -0.20
C ALA A 382 -0.06 7.95 0.60
N THR A 383 -0.05 7.84 1.93
CA THR A 383 0.05 8.98 2.85
C THR A 383 1.21 8.76 3.83
N LEU A 384 2.20 9.64 3.80
CA LEU A 384 3.35 9.59 4.72
C LEU A 384 3.08 10.44 5.95
N ARG A 385 3.08 9.78 7.11
CA ARG A 385 2.82 10.40 8.40
C ARG A 385 4.00 10.24 9.34
N SER A 386 4.20 11.25 10.17
CA SER A 386 5.12 11.23 11.30
C SER A 386 4.48 11.95 12.48
N ALA A 387 5.25 12.19 13.53
CA ALA A 387 4.79 12.86 14.73
C ALA A 387 5.82 13.87 15.25
N ILE A 388 5.35 14.85 16.00
CA ILE A 388 6.21 15.79 16.72
C ILE A 388 6.97 15.04 17.82
N ALA A 389 8.29 15.10 17.76
CA ALA A 389 9.21 14.60 18.78
C ALA A 389 9.38 15.58 19.94
N GLN A 390 9.47 16.87 19.63
CA GLN A 390 9.80 17.93 20.58
C GLN A 390 9.25 19.27 20.11
N LEU A 391 8.85 20.12 21.06
CA LEU A 391 8.54 21.53 20.85
C LEU A 391 9.58 22.40 21.58
N ARG A 392 9.97 23.51 20.96
CA ARG A 392 10.86 24.52 21.54
C ARG A 392 10.38 25.93 21.21
N THR A 393 10.26 26.77 22.22
CA THR A 393 10.06 28.21 22.04
C THR A 393 11.43 28.88 21.98
N LEU A 394 11.69 29.61 20.90
CA LEU A 394 12.98 30.26 20.63
C LEU A 394 12.78 31.76 20.38
N PRO A 395 13.66 32.64 20.90
CA PRO A 395 13.58 34.07 20.63
C PRO A 395 13.98 34.41 19.19
N ALA A 396 13.64 35.62 18.75
CA ALA A 396 14.14 36.17 17.50
C ALA A 396 15.68 36.23 17.47
N GLY A 397 16.28 36.03 16.31
CA GLY A 397 17.74 36.00 16.11
C GLY A 397 18.38 34.61 16.27
N GLU A 398 17.68 33.64 16.87
CA GLU A 398 18.15 32.25 16.94
C GLU A 398 18.19 31.57 15.58
N THR A 399 18.96 30.49 15.48
CA THR A 399 19.17 29.78 14.21
C THR A 399 18.84 28.30 14.30
N ILE A 400 18.34 27.72 13.20
CA ILE A 400 17.85 26.34 13.15
C ILE A 400 18.75 25.44 12.29
N SER A 401 19.01 24.24 12.81
CA SER A 401 19.71 23.13 12.13
C SER A 401 21.17 23.39 11.75
N TYR A 402 21.76 22.42 11.03
CA TYR A 402 23.12 22.48 10.51
C TYR A 402 23.37 23.73 9.67
N ASN A 403 24.58 24.27 9.80
CA ASN A 403 25.04 25.47 9.11
C ASN A 403 24.19 26.73 9.35
N ARG A 404 23.26 26.69 10.32
CA ARG A 404 22.48 27.86 10.77
C ARG A 404 21.78 28.60 9.62
N ARG A 405 21.31 27.85 8.62
CA ARG A 405 20.78 28.40 7.35
C ARG A 405 19.44 29.13 7.48
N THR A 406 18.70 28.90 8.57
CA THR A 406 17.50 29.66 8.89
C THR A 406 17.73 30.44 10.18
N THR A 407 17.53 31.75 10.11
CA THR A 407 17.51 32.67 11.27
C THR A 407 16.07 33.09 11.53
N LEU A 408 15.62 32.98 12.78
CA LEU A 408 14.27 33.36 13.18
C LEU A 408 14.16 34.89 13.25
N THR A 409 13.13 35.46 12.63
CA THR A 409 12.90 36.91 12.61
C THR A 409 11.95 37.39 13.70
N ARG A 410 11.31 36.47 14.42
CA ARG A 410 10.41 36.71 15.54
C ARG A 410 10.58 35.61 16.59
N PRO A 411 10.04 35.79 17.81
CA PRO A 411 9.85 34.67 18.72
C PRO A 411 8.98 33.60 18.03
N SER A 412 9.48 32.36 17.98
CA SER A 412 8.84 31.26 17.25
C SER A 412 8.74 30.00 18.10
N VAL A 413 7.74 29.16 17.79
CA VAL A 413 7.62 27.80 18.31
C VAL A 413 8.02 26.83 17.20
N ILE A 414 9.10 26.09 17.44
CA ILE A 414 9.68 25.14 16.49
C ILE A 414 9.39 23.72 16.96
N ALA A 415 8.80 22.92 16.08
CA ALA A 415 8.58 21.50 16.30
C ALA A 415 9.63 20.66 15.57
N THR A 416 10.18 19.65 16.23
CA THR A 416 11.03 18.63 15.62
C THR A 416 10.17 17.43 15.24
N VAL A 417 10.31 16.94 14.00
CA VAL A 417 9.56 15.81 13.42
C VAL A 417 10.46 14.57 13.35
N ARG A 418 9.91 13.38 13.65
CA ARG A 418 10.62 12.08 13.73
C ARG A 418 10.87 11.41 12.38
N LEU A 419 11.36 12.17 11.41
CA LEU A 419 11.70 11.65 10.09
C LEU A 419 12.82 12.49 9.48
N GLY A 420 13.72 11.90 8.69
CA GLY A 420 14.75 12.64 7.96
C GLY A 420 15.07 12.06 6.59
N TYR A 421 16.21 12.48 6.02
CA TYR A 421 16.57 12.05 4.66
C TYR A 421 16.94 10.57 4.55
N ALA A 422 17.33 9.91 5.66
CA ALA A 422 17.58 8.46 5.65
C ALA A 422 16.28 7.62 5.56
N ASP A 423 15.14 8.25 5.85
CA ASP A 423 13.81 7.67 5.66
C ASP A 423 13.26 7.90 4.25
N GLY A 424 13.98 8.66 3.42
CA GLY A 424 13.60 8.96 2.03
C GLY A 424 13.02 10.35 1.80
N TYR A 425 12.98 11.23 2.80
CA TYR A 425 12.43 12.58 2.63
C TYR A 425 13.48 13.55 2.10
N PRO A 426 13.29 14.17 0.91
CA PRO A 426 14.36 14.88 0.22
C PRO A 426 14.95 16.03 1.04
N ARG A 427 16.27 16.04 1.18
CA ARG A 427 16.99 17.10 1.88
C ARG A 427 16.79 18.49 1.26
N ALA A 428 16.45 18.54 -0.03
CA ALA A 428 16.15 19.76 -0.79
C ALA A 428 14.92 20.53 -0.26
N LEU A 429 14.01 19.86 0.46
CA LEU A 429 12.81 20.48 1.03
C LEU A 429 13.11 21.37 2.26
N GLY A 430 14.34 21.37 2.77
CA GLY A 430 14.73 22.21 3.90
C GLY A 430 14.73 23.72 3.59
N ASN A 431 14.97 24.52 4.63
CA ASN A 431 15.20 25.97 4.56
C ASN A 431 14.05 26.75 3.89
N GLY A 432 12.81 26.37 4.18
CA GLY A 432 11.61 27.06 3.71
C GLY A 432 11.10 26.63 2.33
N VAL A 433 11.80 25.71 1.65
CA VAL A 433 11.39 25.21 0.33
C VAL A 433 10.13 24.36 0.43
N GLY A 434 10.13 23.40 1.36
CA GLY A 434 9.00 22.50 1.60
C GLY A 434 8.09 22.93 2.74
N ARG A 435 6.90 22.34 2.76
CA ARG A 435 5.88 22.49 3.81
C ARG A 435 5.32 21.12 4.20
N VAL A 436 4.76 21.03 5.39
CA VAL A 436 4.01 19.85 5.86
C VAL A 436 2.64 20.27 6.39
N MET A 437 1.73 19.31 6.60
CA MET A 437 0.46 19.59 7.25
C MET A 437 0.50 19.21 8.74
N ILE A 438 -0.04 20.06 9.58
CA ILE A 438 -0.34 19.77 10.98
C ILE A 438 -1.68 20.39 11.36
N LYS A 439 -2.58 19.61 11.98
CA LYS A 439 -3.95 20.06 12.34
C LYS A 439 -4.69 20.79 11.20
N GLY A 440 -4.53 20.30 9.97
CA GLY A 440 -5.15 20.88 8.78
C GLY A 440 -4.49 22.15 8.24
N GLN A 441 -3.39 22.62 8.82
CA GLN A 441 -2.65 23.82 8.39
C GLN A 441 -1.31 23.47 7.75
N ARG A 442 -0.93 24.21 6.70
CA ARG A 442 0.39 24.12 6.05
C ARG A 442 1.42 24.91 6.84
N VAL A 443 2.49 24.25 7.26
CA VAL A 443 3.60 24.90 7.99
C VAL A 443 4.94 24.69 7.28
N PRO A 444 5.83 25.69 7.28
CA PRO A 444 7.10 25.61 6.55
C PRO A 444 8.13 24.75 7.30
N ILE A 445 8.96 24.05 6.53
CA ILE A 445 10.17 23.39 7.03
C ILE A 445 11.25 24.44 7.26
N VAL A 446 11.84 24.47 8.46
CA VAL A 446 12.89 25.44 8.82
C VAL A 446 14.22 24.73 9.09
N GLY A 447 15.31 25.38 8.65
CA GLY A 447 16.64 24.79 8.65
C GLY A 447 16.76 23.59 7.72
N THR A 448 17.90 22.91 7.80
CA THR A 448 18.20 21.74 6.96
C THR A 448 17.52 20.48 7.51
N ILE A 449 17.02 19.63 6.62
CA ILE A 449 16.56 18.27 6.97
C ILE A 449 17.78 17.42 7.37
N CYS A 450 17.76 16.85 8.57
CA CYS A 450 18.82 15.99 9.10
C CYS A 450 18.57 14.53 8.71
N MET A 451 19.46 13.63 9.14
CA MET A 451 19.40 12.21 8.78
C MET A 451 18.09 11.56 9.21
N ASP A 452 17.66 11.82 10.46
CA ASP A 452 16.51 11.13 11.08
C ASP A 452 15.42 12.09 11.57
N MET A 453 15.65 13.41 11.49
CA MET A 453 14.73 14.44 11.98
C MET A 453 14.80 15.72 11.15
N PHE A 454 13.74 16.52 11.17
CA PHE A 454 13.75 17.91 10.68
C PHE A 454 12.87 18.80 11.54
N MET A 455 12.93 20.12 11.30
CA MET A 455 12.20 21.11 12.09
C MET A 455 11.18 21.85 11.23
N ILE A 456 10.06 22.21 11.84
CA ILE A 456 8.97 22.99 11.24
C ILE A 456 8.61 24.17 12.16
N ASP A 457 8.21 25.29 11.57
CA ASP A 457 7.73 26.45 12.33
C ASP A 457 6.21 26.34 12.53
N VAL A 458 5.81 26.11 13.78
CA VAL A 458 4.40 25.96 14.20
C VAL A 458 3.90 27.16 14.99
N THR A 459 4.58 28.31 14.91
CA THR A 459 4.27 29.52 15.69
C THR A 459 2.82 29.97 15.57
N ASP A 460 2.24 29.85 14.36
CA ASP A 460 0.88 30.31 14.09
C ASP A 460 -0.17 29.18 14.21
N VAL A 461 0.22 27.98 14.67
CA VAL A 461 -0.69 26.84 14.83
C VAL A 461 -1.09 26.71 16.29
N ASN A 462 -2.40 26.74 16.54
CA ASN A 462 -2.94 26.64 17.90
C ASN A 462 -2.86 25.21 18.46
N GLU A 463 -2.60 25.12 19.77
CA GLU A 463 -2.68 23.89 20.57
C GLU A 463 -1.75 22.74 20.12
N VAL A 464 -0.64 23.02 19.47
CA VAL A 464 0.31 21.98 19.03
C VAL A 464 0.97 21.29 20.23
N SER A 465 0.99 19.97 20.22
CA SER A 465 1.54 19.12 21.27
C SER A 465 2.56 18.11 20.75
N VAL A 466 3.47 17.67 21.62
CA VAL A 466 4.35 16.53 21.32
C VAL A 466 3.49 15.29 21.06
N GLY A 467 3.80 14.55 20.00
CA GLY A 467 3.01 13.41 19.53
C GLY A 467 1.95 13.78 18.49
N ASP A 468 1.66 15.07 18.26
CA ASP A 468 0.74 15.48 17.21
C ASP A 468 1.21 14.99 15.84
N GLU A 469 0.25 14.58 15.03
CA GLU A 469 0.49 14.03 13.71
C GLU A 469 0.92 15.11 12.72
N VAL A 470 1.92 14.74 11.90
CA VAL A 470 2.41 15.54 10.79
C VAL A 470 2.23 14.74 9.50
N ILE A 471 1.55 15.31 8.51
CA ILE A 471 1.41 14.70 7.18
C ILE A 471 2.44 15.35 6.24
N LEU A 472 3.33 14.52 5.71
CA LEU A 472 4.43 14.96 4.85
C LEU A 472 4.04 14.95 3.37
N PHE A 473 3.15 14.04 2.99
CA PHE A 473 2.37 14.03 1.75
C PHE A 473 1.19 13.07 1.90
N GLY A 474 0.19 13.19 1.02
CA GLY A 474 -1.07 12.46 1.04
C GLY A 474 -2.24 13.36 1.48
N GLY A 475 -3.46 12.99 1.11
CA GLY A 475 -4.65 13.79 1.36
C GLY A 475 -4.58 15.18 0.72
N SER A 476 -4.55 16.23 1.54
CA SER A 476 -4.57 17.64 1.10
C SER A 476 -3.19 18.22 0.76
N LEU A 477 -2.12 17.44 0.92
CA LEU A 477 -0.78 17.78 0.47
C LEU A 477 -0.34 16.74 -0.56
N SER A 478 -0.48 17.06 -1.84
CA SER A 478 -0.21 16.09 -2.90
C SER A 478 1.28 15.75 -3.00
N VAL A 479 1.60 14.52 -3.41
CA VAL A 479 2.99 14.11 -3.66
C VAL A 479 3.60 14.89 -4.84
N GLN A 480 2.77 15.34 -5.78
CA GLN A 480 3.15 16.21 -6.90
C GLN A 480 3.66 17.57 -6.42
N GLU A 481 2.96 18.21 -5.47
CA GLU A 481 3.43 19.46 -4.86
C GLU A 481 4.80 19.26 -4.17
N VAL A 482 4.95 18.19 -3.40
CA VAL A 482 6.20 17.88 -2.69
C VAL A 482 7.34 17.59 -3.67
N ALA A 483 7.08 16.83 -4.73
CA ALA A 483 8.04 16.57 -5.80
C ALA A 483 8.48 17.87 -6.49
N GLY A 484 7.52 18.76 -6.79
CA GLY A 484 7.79 20.07 -7.37
C GLY A 484 8.71 20.94 -6.50
N TRP A 485 8.47 20.98 -5.18
CA TRP A 485 9.37 21.67 -4.24
C TRP A 485 10.77 21.06 -4.19
N ALA A 486 10.87 19.73 -4.31
CA ALA A 486 12.14 19.02 -4.35
C ALA A 486 12.83 19.06 -5.73
N ALA A 487 12.23 19.71 -6.73
CA ALA A 487 12.70 19.73 -8.13
C ALA A 487 12.86 18.32 -8.74
N THR A 488 11.89 17.44 -8.47
CA THR A 488 11.83 16.08 -9.00
C THR A 488 10.39 15.66 -9.37
N ILE A 489 10.18 14.37 -9.62
CA ILE A 489 8.91 13.75 -9.99
C ILE A 489 8.33 12.91 -8.84
N PRO A 490 7.00 12.71 -8.79
CA PRO A 490 6.32 11.91 -7.77
C PRO A 490 6.88 10.49 -7.62
N TYR A 491 7.35 9.89 -8.72
CA TYR A 491 7.99 8.58 -8.73
C TYR A 491 9.15 8.52 -7.74
N GLU A 492 10.07 9.48 -7.78
CA GLU A 492 11.24 9.50 -6.91
C GLU A 492 10.85 9.65 -5.44
N ILE A 493 9.86 10.51 -5.14
CA ILE A 493 9.36 10.69 -3.77
C ILE A 493 8.80 9.39 -3.20
N LEU A 494 7.93 8.70 -3.96
CA LEU A 494 7.28 7.47 -3.50
C LEU A 494 8.28 6.31 -3.37
N THR A 495 9.12 6.09 -4.38
CA THR A 495 10.11 5.00 -4.37
C THR A 495 11.26 5.26 -3.40
N GLY A 496 11.52 6.53 -3.07
CA GLY A 496 12.60 6.93 -2.17
C GLY A 496 12.32 6.60 -0.70
N ILE A 497 11.06 6.33 -0.33
CA ILE A 497 10.70 6.03 1.06
C ILE A 497 11.37 4.73 1.51
N SER A 498 12.28 4.85 2.47
CA SER A 498 13.11 3.77 2.99
C SER A 498 12.27 2.65 3.59
N THR A 499 12.73 1.40 3.47
CA THR A 499 12.11 0.23 4.11
C THR A 499 12.10 0.30 5.64
N ARG A 500 12.84 1.24 6.24
CA ARG A 500 12.77 1.58 7.68
C ARG A 500 11.41 2.16 8.08
N VAL A 501 10.72 2.83 7.15
CA VAL A 501 9.38 3.36 7.38
C VAL A 501 8.37 2.23 7.28
N LYS A 502 7.60 2.02 8.35
CA LYS A 502 6.59 0.95 8.38
C LYS A 502 5.47 1.24 7.38
N ARG A 503 5.13 0.25 6.54
CA ARG A 503 3.92 0.30 5.70
C ARG A 503 2.72 -0.20 6.50
N VAL A 504 1.61 0.50 6.39
CA VAL A 504 0.34 0.12 7.02
C VAL A 504 -0.75 0.14 5.95
N TYR A 505 -1.37 -1.01 5.71
CA TYR A 505 -2.41 -1.17 4.69
C TYR A 505 -3.78 -1.12 5.34
N PHE A 506 -4.73 -0.46 4.67
CA PHE A 506 -6.11 -0.39 5.12
C PHE A 506 -7.08 -0.29 3.93
N GLU A 507 -8.34 -0.63 4.18
CA GLU A 507 -9.47 -0.41 3.29
C GLU A 507 -10.43 0.53 4.05
N GLN A 508 -10.75 1.70 3.49
CA GLN A 508 -11.72 2.65 4.04
C GLN A 508 -13.07 2.56 3.32
#